data_AF-A0A1G7AWL9-F1
#
_entry.id   AF-A0A1G7AWL9-F1
#
_cell.length_a   1.000
_cell.length_b   1.000
_cell.length_c   1.000
_cell.angle_alpha   90.00
_cell.angle_beta   90.00
_cell.angle_gamma   90.00
#
_symmetry.space_group_name_H-M   'P 1'
#
loop_
_entity.id
_entity.type
_entity.pdbx_description
1 polymer ?
#
loop_
_entity_poly.entity_id
_entity_poly.type
_entity_poly.pdbx_seq_one_letter_code
_entity_poly.pdbx_strand_id
1 'polypeptide(L)'
;MRRSAIFVLTGLCLTAVFTSLSTVAEARSGGHGLPFFVFGQSDTITCLEDVPIKGSGNEDLCLAKLNSYYMFIAGLGTSSKLVLAEKTGGGYYEIPAKEELERLQKAGLLPDPLPTYSRPIEDYLYGYSLWLLLAALLVFGGITRAIKGRGSSKATTKAEADVAFKAGLKRVLVSAMLSDGSVDENEKNVVHDVYKRVSGTDLAQPDLDHCIAATKNEGDLIGNEIRSLKTTLTSDGRKMLVSAAMMVLCADGKIEAGEIAFLQDVANALALSKAELDEVLNPFLKPKTEAAGG
;
A
#
# COMPACT_ATOMS: atom_id res chain seq x y z
N MET A 1 18.93 4.42 -18.59
CA MET A 1 19.07 3.07 -18.00
C MET A 1 19.27 3.18 -16.50
N ARG A 2 18.24 2.95 -15.67
CA ARG A 2 18.32 2.76 -14.19
C ARG A 2 16.91 2.58 -13.62
N ARG A 3 16.35 1.37 -13.76
CA ARG A 3 15.12 0.92 -13.08
C ARG A 3 15.20 -0.59 -12.85
N SER A 4 16.03 -1.03 -11.90
CA SER A 4 16.14 -2.48 -11.61
C SER A 4 16.31 -2.82 -10.12
N ALA A 5 16.25 -1.87 -9.18
CA ALA A 5 16.64 -2.16 -7.79
C ALA A 5 15.50 -2.31 -6.76
N ILE A 6 14.22 -2.10 -7.12
CA ILE A 6 13.14 -2.03 -6.11
C ILE A 6 12.30 -3.32 -5.99
N PHE A 7 12.46 -4.29 -6.89
CA PHE A 7 11.58 -5.47 -6.93
C PHE A 7 12.04 -6.70 -6.12
N VAL A 8 13.20 -6.67 -5.45
CA VAL A 8 13.77 -7.88 -4.81
C VAL A 8 13.46 -7.98 -3.30
N LEU A 9 13.00 -6.91 -2.62
CA LEU A 9 12.90 -6.94 -1.16
C LEU A 9 11.58 -7.46 -0.56
N THR A 10 10.55 -7.74 -1.35
CA THR A 10 9.25 -8.23 -0.84
C THR A 10 9.12 -9.75 -0.78
N GLY A 11 10.17 -10.50 -1.15
CA GLY A 11 10.12 -11.98 -1.24
C GLY A 11 10.70 -12.75 -0.05
N LEU A 12 11.28 -12.11 0.98
CA LEU A 12 12.18 -12.79 1.91
C LEU A 12 11.70 -12.88 3.38
N CYS A 13 10.48 -12.48 3.71
CA CYS A 13 10.04 -12.44 5.13
C CYS A 13 8.94 -13.43 5.51
N LEU A 14 8.44 -14.27 4.58
CA LEU A 14 7.39 -15.26 4.88
C LEU A 14 7.86 -16.72 4.88
N THR A 15 9.16 -16.98 4.74
CA THR A 15 9.74 -18.34 4.74
C THR A 15 10.55 -18.67 6.00
N ALA A 16 10.70 -17.76 6.95
CA ALA A 16 11.66 -17.89 8.06
C ALA A 16 11.05 -18.31 9.42
N VAL A 17 9.79 -18.73 9.50
CA VAL A 17 9.17 -19.14 10.79
C VAL A 17 8.89 -20.66 10.89
N PHE A 18 9.19 -21.44 9.84
CA PHE A 18 8.77 -22.86 9.80
C PHE A 18 9.87 -23.91 10.00
N THR A 19 11.10 -23.54 10.38
CA THR A 19 12.24 -24.51 10.40
C THR A 19 12.83 -24.78 11.79
N SER A 20 12.11 -24.58 12.88
CA SER A 20 12.62 -25.00 14.20
C SER A 20 11.52 -25.53 15.10
N LEU A 21 11.07 -26.76 14.85
CA LEU A 21 10.49 -27.61 15.89
C LEU A 21 10.57 -29.09 15.46
N SER A 22 11.78 -29.64 15.55
CA SER A 22 12.03 -31.08 15.41
C SER A 22 12.89 -31.54 16.58
N THR A 23 12.27 -31.89 17.72
CA THR A 23 12.67 -33.01 18.60
C THR A 23 11.85 -33.02 19.89
N VAL A 24 10.81 -33.85 19.94
CA VAL A 24 10.61 -34.83 21.02
C VAL A 24 9.97 -36.05 20.36
N ALA A 25 10.72 -37.14 20.32
CA ALA A 25 10.24 -38.46 19.95
C ALA A 25 9.88 -39.20 21.24
N GLU A 26 8.67 -39.75 21.34
CA GLU A 26 8.43 -40.92 22.17
C GLU A 26 7.38 -41.81 21.49
N ALA A 27 7.67 -43.10 21.50
CA ALA A 27 7.25 -44.07 20.50
C ALA A 27 5.86 -44.67 20.75
N ARG A 28 5.09 -44.91 19.68
CA ARG A 28 4.17 -46.06 19.58
C ARG A 28 3.86 -46.44 18.12
N SER A 29 4.47 -47.56 17.72
CA SER A 29 4.02 -48.62 16.79
C SER A 29 3.11 -48.28 15.59
N GLY A 30 3.71 -48.34 14.38
CA GLY A 30 3.15 -49.14 13.28
C GLY A 30 2.41 -48.43 12.14
N GLY A 31 3.14 -48.06 11.07
CA GLY A 31 2.55 -47.79 9.75
C GLY A 31 3.28 -46.72 8.95
N HIS A 32 4.21 -47.12 8.07
CA HIS A 32 4.89 -46.21 7.14
C HIS A 32 3.92 -45.66 6.07
N GLY A 33 3.55 -44.40 6.21
CA GLY A 33 2.91 -43.57 5.19
C GLY A 33 3.34 -42.13 5.42
N LEU A 34 3.48 -41.34 4.35
CA LEU A 34 3.92 -39.93 4.39
C LEU A 34 3.29 -39.15 5.57
N PRO A 35 4.06 -38.34 6.31
CA PRO A 35 3.49 -37.53 7.37
C PRO A 35 2.59 -36.47 6.74
N PHE A 36 1.60 -36.01 7.51
CA PHE A 36 0.95 -34.72 7.30
C PHE A 36 -0.36 -34.64 6.50
N PHE A 37 -1.24 -35.64 6.59
CA PHE A 37 -2.68 -35.40 6.45
C PHE A 37 -3.43 -36.05 7.62
N VAL A 38 -3.51 -35.34 8.75
CA VAL A 38 -4.45 -35.68 9.83
C VAL A 38 -5.83 -35.23 9.34
N PHE A 39 -6.50 -36.12 8.59
CA PHE A 39 -7.89 -35.96 8.20
C PHE A 39 -8.73 -36.82 9.12
N GLY A 40 -9.71 -36.21 9.80
CA GLY A 40 -10.65 -36.92 10.65
C GLY A 40 -10.78 -36.34 12.05
N GLN A 41 -11.42 -37.12 12.91
CA GLN A 41 -11.67 -36.77 14.30
C GLN A 41 -10.56 -37.36 15.18
N SER A 42 -9.93 -36.53 16.00
CA SER A 42 -8.97 -36.96 17.01
C SER A 42 -9.56 -36.69 18.39
N ASP A 43 -9.76 -37.76 19.15
CA ASP A 43 -10.29 -37.70 20.49
C ASP A 43 -9.14 -37.89 21.50
N THR A 44 -9.02 -36.96 22.45
CA THR A 44 -8.04 -37.01 23.54
C THR A 44 -8.78 -37.08 24.86
N ILE A 45 -8.48 -38.10 25.65
CA ILE A 45 -9.06 -38.33 26.98
C ILE A 45 -8.07 -37.87 28.04
N THR A 46 -8.51 -37.06 28.99
CA THR A 46 -7.71 -36.64 30.14
C THR A 46 -8.47 -36.91 31.43
N CYS A 47 -7.99 -37.85 32.24
CA CYS A 47 -8.55 -38.12 33.56
C CYS A 47 -8.38 -36.89 34.46
N LEU A 48 -9.46 -36.50 35.15
CA LEU A 48 -9.50 -35.40 36.10
C LEU A 48 -9.52 -35.94 37.54
N GLU A 49 -10.37 -36.92 37.80
CA GLU A 49 -10.61 -37.45 39.15
C GLU A 49 -10.94 -38.94 39.09
N ASP A 50 -10.46 -39.69 40.07
CA ASP A 50 -10.73 -41.12 40.19
C ASP A 50 -12.10 -41.36 40.84
N VAL A 51 -12.91 -42.26 40.28
CA VAL A 51 -14.24 -42.56 40.80
C VAL A 51 -14.31 -44.00 41.31
N PRO A 52 -15.04 -44.28 42.40
CA PRO A 52 -15.17 -45.64 42.96
C PRO A 52 -16.09 -46.54 42.13
N ILE A 53 -16.46 -46.14 40.91
CA ILE A 53 -17.34 -46.88 40.00
C ILE A 53 -16.48 -47.80 39.13
N LYS A 54 -16.91 -49.05 38.98
CA LYS A 54 -16.25 -50.01 38.10
C LYS A 54 -17.05 -50.23 36.81
N GLY A 55 -16.33 -50.36 35.71
CA GLY A 55 -16.92 -50.67 34.40
C GLY A 55 -17.41 -52.12 34.29
N SER A 56 -18.01 -52.46 33.14
CA SER A 56 -18.53 -53.81 32.85
C SER A 56 -17.47 -54.92 32.92
N GLY A 57 -16.19 -54.56 32.83
CA GLY A 57 -15.03 -55.47 32.96
C GLY A 57 -14.35 -55.47 34.33
N ASN A 58 -14.95 -54.87 35.37
CA ASN A 58 -14.32 -54.66 36.70
C ASN A 58 -13.05 -53.75 36.63
N GLU A 59 -12.95 -52.94 35.59
CA GLU A 59 -11.89 -51.93 35.41
C GLU A 59 -12.21 -50.65 36.19
N ASP A 60 -11.16 -50.01 36.71
CA ASP A 60 -11.28 -48.75 37.43
C ASP A 60 -11.55 -47.60 36.45
N LEU A 61 -12.58 -46.81 36.75
CA LEU A 61 -12.97 -45.65 35.96
C LEU A 61 -12.41 -44.35 36.55
N CYS A 62 -12.16 -43.38 35.68
CA CYS A 62 -11.89 -42.00 36.05
C CYS A 62 -12.95 -41.09 35.41
N LEU A 63 -13.31 -40.02 36.11
CA LEU A 63 -14.01 -38.90 35.51
C LEU A 63 -13.03 -38.17 34.60
N ALA A 64 -13.28 -38.20 33.29
CA ALA A 64 -12.38 -37.68 32.29
C ALA A 64 -13.04 -36.61 31.41
N LYS A 65 -12.19 -35.78 30.84
CA LYS A 65 -12.54 -34.84 29.79
C LYS A 65 -12.21 -35.47 28.44
N LEU A 66 -13.20 -35.51 27.55
CA LEU A 66 -13.01 -35.87 26.15
C LEU A 66 -12.92 -34.59 25.32
N ASN A 67 -11.75 -34.35 24.75
CA ASN A 67 -11.51 -33.30 23.77
C ASN A 67 -11.54 -33.91 22.37
N SER A 68 -12.48 -33.47 21.55
CA SER A 68 -12.60 -33.91 20.17
C SER A 68 -12.22 -32.78 19.22
N TYR A 69 -11.22 -33.05 18.37
CA TYR A 69 -10.73 -32.12 17.35
C TYR A 69 -11.13 -32.62 15.97
N TYR A 70 -11.81 -31.77 15.21
CA TYR A 70 -12.09 -32.05 13.80
C TYR A 70 -11.00 -31.39 12.95
N MET A 71 -10.17 -32.22 12.30
CA MET A 71 -9.00 -31.76 11.55
C MET A 71 -9.23 -31.95 10.04
N PHE A 72 -9.01 -30.87 9.28
CA PHE A 72 -8.94 -30.89 7.81
C PHE A 72 -7.79 -30.00 7.34
N ILE A 73 -6.59 -30.59 7.21
CA ILE A 73 -5.32 -29.87 6.94
C ILE A 73 -4.89 -28.98 8.10
N ALA A 74 -5.81 -28.20 8.68
CA ALA A 74 -5.73 -27.47 9.94
C ALA A 74 -7.05 -27.67 10.74
N GLY A 75 -7.11 -27.20 11.99
CA GLY A 75 -8.29 -27.39 12.83
C GLY A 75 -9.52 -26.66 12.28
N LEU A 76 -10.64 -27.37 12.23
CA LEU A 76 -11.96 -26.85 11.81
C LEU A 76 -12.87 -26.52 12.99
N GLY A 77 -12.72 -27.24 14.10
CA GLY A 77 -13.48 -27.01 15.32
C GLY A 77 -13.05 -27.92 16.46
N THR A 78 -13.47 -27.56 17.66
CA THR A 78 -13.28 -28.37 18.87
C THR A 78 -14.61 -28.57 19.58
N SER A 79 -14.78 -29.75 20.16
CA SER A 79 -15.85 -29.99 21.12
C SER A 79 -15.26 -30.66 22.36
N SER A 80 -15.79 -30.32 23.53
CA SER A 80 -15.34 -30.88 24.80
C SER A 80 -16.53 -31.37 25.60
N LYS A 81 -16.51 -32.63 26.03
CA LYS A 81 -17.56 -33.25 26.86
C LYS A 81 -16.93 -34.03 28.02
N LEU A 82 -17.68 -34.16 29.11
CA LEU A 82 -17.27 -34.93 30.28
C LEU A 82 -17.75 -36.38 30.09
N VAL A 83 -16.88 -37.34 30.36
CA VAL A 83 -17.13 -38.78 30.17
C VAL A 83 -16.52 -39.58 31.32
N LEU A 84 -16.98 -40.81 31.52
CA LEU A 84 -16.30 -41.77 32.40
C LEU A 84 -15.36 -42.60 31.53
N ALA A 85 -14.05 -42.50 31.75
CA ALA A 85 -13.06 -43.21 30.95
C ALA A 85 -12.42 -44.36 31.72
N GLU A 86 -12.08 -45.42 31.00
CA GLU A 86 -11.28 -46.53 31.52
C GLU A 86 -9.82 -46.08 31.66
N LYS A 87 -9.21 -46.32 32.83
CA LYS A 87 -7.80 -45.92 33.06
C LYS A 87 -6.81 -46.64 32.14
N THR A 88 -7.15 -47.86 31.73
CA THR A 88 -6.26 -48.75 30.97
C THR A 88 -6.79 -49.11 29.57
N GLY A 89 -8.10 -49.09 29.35
CA GLY A 89 -8.75 -49.61 28.13
C GLY A 89 -8.95 -48.61 26.99
N GLY A 90 -8.80 -47.30 27.24
CA GLY A 90 -9.08 -46.26 26.23
C GLY A 90 -10.56 -46.14 25.84
N GLY A 91 -11.44 -46.98 26.38
CA GLY A 91 -12.89 -46.86 26.29
C GLY A 91 -13.43 -45.72 27.16
N TYR A 92 -14.61 -45.22 26.79
CA TYR A 92 -15.33 -44.23 27.57
C TYR A 92 -16.84 -44.47 27.53
N TYR A 93 -17.51 -44.04 28.61
CA TYR A 93 -18.95 -44.08 28.79
C TYR A 93 -19.48 -42.66 28.88
N GLU A 94 -20.60 -42.40 28.23
CA GLU A 94 -21.27 -41.10 28.34
C GLU A 94 -21.90 -40.94 29.72
N ILE A 95 -21.87 -39.72 30.24
CA ILE A 95 -22.50 -39.42 31.53
C ILE A 95 -24.01 -39.61 31.38
N PRO A 96 -24.66 -40.37 32.28
CA PRO A 96 -26.08 -40.67 32.18
C PRO A 96 -26.94 -39.41 32.36
N ALA A 97 -28.23 -39.53 32.05
CA ALA A 97 -29.18 -38.43 32.15
C ALA A 97 -29.23 -37.84 33.58
N LYS A 98 -29.63 -36.56 33.68
CA LYS A 98 -29.59 -35.76 34.92
C LYS A 98 -30.15 -36.47 36.16
N GLU A 99 -31.24 -37.22 36.00
CA GLU A 99 -31.91 -37.96 37.09
C GLU A 99 -31.04 -39.08 37.69
N GLU A 100 -30.27 -39.77 36.85
CA GLU A 100 -29.37 -40.84 37.26
C GLU A 100 -28.04 -40.26 37.78
N LEU A 101 -27.58 -39.17 37.18
CA LEU A 101 -26.45 -38.40 37.68
C LEU A 101 -26.65 -37.96 39.14
N GLU A 102 -27.82 -37.39 39.46
CA GLU A 102 -28.16 -36.98 40.83
C GLU A 102 -28.17 -38.16 41.82
N ARG A 103 -28.57 -39.35 41.37
CA ARG A 103 -28.53 -40.57 42.20
C ARG A 103 -27.09 -41.00 42.47
N LEU A 104 -26.23 -40.98 41.45
CA LEU A 104 -24.81 -41.33 41.57
C LEU A 104 -24.06 -40.33 42.45
N GLN A 105 -24.38 -39.04 42.36
CA GLN A 105 -23.83 -38.00 43.25
C GLN A 105 -24.31 -38.18 44.70
N LYS A 106 -25.60 -38.42 44.93
CA LYS A 106 -26.14 -38.73 46.27
C LYS A 106 -25.56 -40.01 46.88
N ALA A 107 -25.20 -40.98 46.04
CA ALA A 107 -24.53 -42.21 46.46
C ALA A 107 -23.04 -42.01 46.79
N GLY A 108 -22.48 -40.81 46.62
CA GLY A 108 -21.06 -40.52 46.83
C GLY A 108 -20.15 -41.15 45.78
N LEU A 109 -20.71 -41.58 44.65
CA LEU A 109 -19.97 -42.21 43.55
C LEU A 109 -19.42 -41.19 42.55
N LEU A 110 -19.98 -39.99 42.51
CA LEU A 110 -19.54 -38.87 41.67
C LEU A 110 -19.46 -37.58 42.49
N PRO A 111 -18.54 -36.65 42.16
CA PRO A 111 -18.43 -35.36 42.84
C PRO A 111 -19.67 -34.49 42.60
N ASP A 112 -20.08 -33.75 43.63
CA ASP A 112 -21.16 -32.76 43.58
C ASP A 112 -20.67 -31.39 44.12
N PRO A 113 -20.60 -30.34 43.27
CA PRO A 113 -20.96 -30.29 41.86
C PRO A 113 -19.87 -30.89 40.95
N LEU A 114 -20.26 -31.25 39.71
CA LEU A 114 -19.29 -31.66 38.70
C LEU A 114 -18.27 -30.53 38.44
N PRO A 115 -16.98 -30.86 38.26
CA PRO A 115 -15.95 -29.86 38.05
C PRO A 115 -16.23 -29.04 36.79
N THR A 116 -16.41 -27.73 36.96
CA THR A 116 -16.46 -26.77 35.85
C THR A 116 -15.04 -26.55 35.36
N TYR A 117 -14.77 -26.96 34.13
CA TYR A 117 -13.46 -26.71 33.52
C TYR A 117 -13.52 -25.48 32.60
N SER A 118 -12.41 -24.73 32.59
CA SER A 118 -12.13 -23.68 31.63
C SER A 118 -11.29 -24.25 30.49
N ARG A 119 -11.59 -23.87 29.24
CA ARG A 119 -10.79 -24.28 28.09
C ARG A 119 -9.59 -23.34 27.94
N PRO A 120 -8.35 -23.85 27.84
CA PRO A 120 -7.22 -23.00 27.54
C PRO A 120 -7.40 -22.39 26.15
N ILE A 121 -6.91 -21.16 25.98
CA ILE A 121 -7.00 -20.41 24.71
C ILE A 121 -6.29 -21.18 23.59
N GLU A 122 -5.28 -21.98 23.93
CA GLU A 122 -4.52 -22.83 23.02
C GLU A 122 -5.42 -23.82 22.25
N ASP A 123 -6.37 -24.47 22.93
CA ASP A 123 -7.31 -25.41 22.30
C ASP A 123 -8.14 -24.69 21.21
N TYR A 124 -8.51 -23.43 21.45
CA TYR A 124 -9.22 -22.60 20.46
C TYR A 124 -8.32 -22.22 19.27
N LEU A 125 -7.07 -21.86 19.52
CA LEU A 125 -6.13 -21.52 18.45
C LEU A 125 -5.90 -22.69 17.51
N TYR A 126 -5.71 -23.90 18.04
CA TYR A 126 -5.55 -25.09 17.21
C TYR A 126 -6.83 -25.43 16.44
N GLY A 127 -7.98 -25.43 17.13
CA GLY A 127 -9.27 -25.75 16.53
C GLY A 127 -9.78 -24.78 15.47
N TYR A 128 -9.33 -23.52 15.47
CA TYR A 128 -9.74 -22.49 14.50
C TYR A 128 -8.59 -21.96 13.64
N SER A 129 -7.43 -22.63 13.66
CA SER A 129 -6.24 -22.24 12.92
C SER A 129 -6.49 -22.08 11.41
N LEU A 130 -7.35 -22.91 10.81
CA LEU A 130 -7.72 -22.80 9.39
C LEU A 130 -8.40 -21.46 9.09
N TRP A 131 -9.37 -21.07 9.92
CA TRP A 131 -10.16 -19.86 9.73
C TRP A 131 -9.32 -18.61 9.89
N LEU A 132 -8.38 -18.61 10.85
CA LEU A 132 -7.44 -17.51 11.04
C LEU A 132 -6.52 -17.34 9.83
N LEU A 133 -6.03 -18.44 9.25
CA LEU A 133 -5.20 -18.40 8.05
C LEU A 133 -5.99 -17.84 6.85
N LEU A 134 -7.22 -18.31 6.63
CA LEU A 134 -8.06 -17.81 5.54
C LEU A 134 -8.37 -16.32 5.68
N ALA A 135 -8.69 -15.86 6.90
CA ALA A 135 -8.90 -14.44 7.18
C ALA A 135 -7.63 -13.62 6.87
N ALA A 136 -6.46 -14.09 7.29
CA ALA A 136 -5.19 -13.43 7.01
C ALA A 136 -4.91 -13.33 5.50
N LEU A 137 -5.15 -14.41 4.74
CA LEU A 137 -4.99 -14.41 3.28
C LEU A 137 -5.95 -13.45 2.58
N LEU A 138 -7.21 -13.36 3.03
CA LEU A 138 -8.18 -12.42 2.49
C LEU A 138 -7.78 -10.96 2.75
N VAL A 139 -7.36 -10.66 3.97
CA VAL A 139 -6.88 -9.32 4.35
C VAL A 139 -5.64 -8.96 3.53
N PHE A 140 -4.66 -9.86 3.45
CA PHE A 140 -3.44 -9.64 2.67
C PHE A 140 -3.73 -9.47 1.18
N GLY A 141 -4.59 -10.32 0.60
CA GLY A 141 -5.04 -10.22 -0.79
C GLY A 141 -5.79 -8.91 -1.08
N GLY A 142 -6.63 -8.47 -0.15
CA GLY A 142 -7.36 -7.19 -0.24
C GLY A 142 -6.41 -5.99 -0.21
N ILE A 143 -5.48 -5.96 0.75
CA ILE A 143 -4.48 -4.89 0.90
C ILE A 143 -3.60 -4.79 -0.35
N THR A 144 -3.06 -5.92 -0.81
CA THR A 144 -2.17 -5.92 -1.99
C THR A 144 -2.89 -5.45 -3.26
N ARG A 145 -4.16 -5.82 -3.45
CA ARG A 145 -4.99 -5.35 -4.56
C ARG A 145 -5.27 -3.85 -4.49
N ALA A 146 -5.59 -3.33 -3.30
CA ALA A 146 -5.84 -1.91 -3.08
C ALA A 146 -4.59 -1.03 -3.36
N ILE A 147 -3.40 -1.53 -3.01
CA ILE A 147 -2.14 -0.81 -3.27
C ILE A 147 -1.82 -0.81 -4.77
N LYS A 148 -1.98 -1.95 -5.47
CA LYS A 148 -1.65 -2.07 -6.90
C LYS A 148 -2.57 -1.24 -7.80
N GLY A 149 -3.83 -1.04 -7.41
CA GLY A 149 -4.80 -0.23 -8.16
C GLY A 149 -4.48 1.27 -8.24
N ARG A 150 -3.67 1.82 -7.32
CA ARG A 150 -3.38 3.28 -7.27
C ARG A 150 -2.21 3.73 -8.16
N GLY A 151 -1.43 2.81 -8.73
CA GLY A 151 -0.23 3.13 -9.50
C GLY A 151 -0.50 3.56 -10.95
N SER A 152 -1.54 2.99 -11.59
CA SER A 152 -1.81 3.22 -13.01
C SER A 152 -2.29 4.65 -13.29
N SER A 153 -3.23 5.16 -12.48
CA SER A 153 -3.79 6.52 -12.68
C SER A 153 -2.76 7.63 -12.50
N LYS A 154 -1.79 7.49 -11.59
CA LYS A 154 -0.75 8.51 -11.35
C LYS A 154 0.26 8.61 -12.50
N ALA A 155 0.49 7.52 -13.23
CA ALA A 155 1.42 7.53 -14.35
C ALA A 155 0.83 8.27 -15.56
N THR A 156 -0.44 8.02 -15.88
CA THR A 156 -1.15 8.68 -16.98
C THR A 156 -1.28 10.19 -16.73
N THR A 157 -1.68 10.61 -15.52
CA THR A 157 -1.80 12.04 -15.20
C THR A 157 -0.46 12.76 -15.24
N LYS A 158 0.64 12.09 -14.86
CA LYS A 158 1.99 12.69 -14.94
C LYS A 158 2.44 12.86 -16.38
N ALA A 159 2.19 11.88 -17.25
CA ALA A 159 2.54 11.97 -18.66
C ALA A 159 1.74 13.06 -19.37
N GLU A 160 0.44 13.16 -19.10
CA GLU A 160 -0.42 14.21 -19.63
C GLU A 160 0.03 15.61 -19.18
N ALA A 161 0.36 15.77 -17.91
CA ALA A 161 0.90 17.03 -17.39
C ALA A 161 2.26 17.41 -18.01
N ASP A 162 3.14 16.44 -18.29
CA ASP A 162 4.43 16.68 -18.96
C ASP A 162 4.26 17.17 -20.40
N VAL A 163 3.32 16.56 -21.14
CA VAL A 163 2.97 16.97 -22.50
C VAL A 163 2.38 18.38 -22.49
N ALA A 164 1.43 18.66 -21.60
CA ALA A 164 0.83 19.98 -21.46
C ALA A 164 1.85 21.05 -21.06
N PHE A 165 2.77 20.72 -20.13
CA PHE A 165 3.83 21.63 -19.72
C PHE A 165 4.76 22.00 -20.88
N LYS A 166 5.20 21.02 -21.68
CA LYS A 166 6.07 21.27 -22.85
C LYS A 166 5.38 22.10 -23.92
N ALA A 167 4.12 21.82 -24.21
CA ALA A 167 3.32 22.62 -25.13
C ALA A 167 3.19 24.07 -24.63
N GLY A 168 2.84 24.23 -23.36
CA GLY A 168 2.75 25.53 -22.70
C GLY A 168 4.05 26.31 -22.67
N LEU A 169 5.16 25.65 -22.35
CA LEU A 169 6.50 26.25 -22.35
C LEU A 169 6.86 26.78 -23.72
N LYS A 170 6.64 25.98 -24.77
CA LYS A 170 6.89 26.41 -26.14
C LYS A 170 6.09 27.66 -26.49
N ARG A 171 4.78 27.66 -26.18
CA ARG A 171 3.91 28.81 -26.45
C ARG A 171 4.36 30.05 -25.70
N VAL A 172 4.60 29.94 -24.39
CA VAL A 172 5.03 31.05 -23.54
C VAL A 172 6.34 31.67 -24.02
N LEU A 173 7.34 30.85 -24.40
CA LEU A 173 8.63 31.37 -24.88
C LEU A 173 8.50 32.09 -26.22
N VAL A 174 7.72 31.53 -27.15
CA VAL A 174 7.45 32.18 -28.45
C VAL A 174 6.69 33.48 -28.25
N SER A 175 5.70 33.52 -27.36
CA SER A 175 4.93 34.72 -27.07
C SER A 175 5.77 35.80 -26.39
N ALA A 176 6.69 35.42 -25.51
CA ALA A 176 7.63 36.34 -24.88
C ALA A 176 8.54 36.98 -25.94
N MET A 177 9.13 36.16 -26.81
CA MET A 177 9.96 36.61 -27.92
C MET A 177 9.20 37.48 -28.94
N LEU A 178 7.88 37.32 -29.08
CA LEU A 178 7.07 38.13 -30.00
C LEU A 178 6.48 39.40 -29.36
N SER A 179 6.73 39.63 -28.07
CA SER A 179 6.04 40.67 -27.31
C SER A 179 6.43 42.09 -27.72
N ASP A 180 7.65 42.29 -28.22
CA ASP A 180 8.20 43.55 -28.72
C ASP A 180 7.94 43.77 -30.23
N GLY A 181 7.62 42.70 -30.96
CA GLY A 181 7.27 42.71 -32.39
C GLY A 181 8.44 42.47 -33.35
N SER A 182 9.67 42.39 -32.86
CA SER A 182 10.85 41.94 -33.62
C SER A 182 11.14 40.46 -33.30
N VAL A 183 11.77 39.75 -34.24
CA VAL A 183 12.37 38.44 -33.93
C VAL A 183 13.69 38.37 -34.65
N ASP A 184 14.79 38.29 -33.90
CA ASP A 184 16.11 38.02 -34.44
C ASP A 184 16.59 36.58 -34.17
N GLU A 185 17.68 36.20 -34.83
CA GLU A 185 18.23 34.84 -34.70
C GLU A 185 18.90 34.59 -33.33
N ASN A 186 19.33 35.63 -32.62
CA ASN A 186 19.87 35.48 -31.27
C ASN A 186 18.76 35.12 -30.28
N GLU A 187 17.58 35.73 -30.40
CA GLU A 187 16.42 35.44 -29.56
C GLU A 187 15.92 34.00 -29.77
N LYS A 188 15.93 33.52 -31.02
CA LYS A 188 15.64 32.10 -31.31
C LYS A 188 16.59 31.16 -30.59
N ASN A 189 17.88 31.49 -30.55
CA ASN A 189 18.88 30.69 -29.84
C ASN A 189 18.64 30.72 -28.32
N VAL A 190 18.26 31.87 -27.76
CA VAL A 190 17.89 31.99 -26.33
C VAL A 190 16.68 31.12 -26.01
N VAL A 191 15.63 31.18 -26.84
CA VAL A 191 14.43 30.35 -26.67
C VAL A 191 14.77 28.86 -26.71
N HIS A 192 15.62 28.45 -27.65
CA HIS A 192 16.09 27.07 -27.75
C HIS A 192 16.80 26.61 -26.47
N ASP A 193 17.74 27.42 -25.96
CA ASP A 193 18.52 27.10 -24.77
C ASP A 193 17.66 27.07 -23.50
N VAL A 194 16.74 28.02 -23.34
CA VAL A 194 15.79 28.06 -22.22
C VAL A 194 14.86 26.85 -22.28
N TYR A 195 14.29 26.55 -23.45
CA TYR A 195 13.42 25.38 -23.62
C TYR A 195 14.14 24.09 -23.25
N LYS A 196 15.37 23.90 -23.72
CA LYS A 196 16.19 22.72 -23.42
C LYS A 196 16.51 22.61 -21.94
N ARG A 197 16.88 23.73 -21.30
CA ARG A 197 17.20 23.77 -19.87
C ARG A 197 16.01 23.43 -18.99
N VAL A 198 14.82 23.93 -19.34
CA VAL A 198 13.61 23.78 -18.53
C VAL A 198 12.91 22.44 -18.79
N SER A 199 12.80 22.02 -20.06
CA SER A 199 12.09 20.77 -20.43
C SER A 199 12.98 19.52 -20.45
N GLY A 200 14.31 19.71 -20.52
CA GLY A 200 15.27 18.62 -20.76
C GLY A 200 15.23 18.05 -22.18
N THR A 201 14.48 18.66 -23.10
CA THR A 201 14.32 18.21 -24.49
C THR A 201 14.72 19.29 -25.48
N ASP A 202 15.28 18.89 -26.63
CA ASP A 202 15.62 19.81 -27.71
C ASP A 202 14.36 20.25 -28.46
N LEU A 203 14.31 21.52 -28.85
CA LEU A 203 13.24 22.05 -29.70
C LEU A 203 13.78 22.15 -31.13
N ALA A 204 13.27 21.33 -32.04
CA ALA A 204 13.72 21.40 -33.43
C ALA A 204 13.38 22.78 -34.04
N GLN A 205 14.31 23.38 -34.77
CA GLN A 205 14.14 24.67 -35.45
C GLN A 205 12.83 24.75 -36.28
N PRO A 206 12.46 23.73 -37.09
CA PRO A 206 11.19 23.76 -37.84
C PRO A 206 9.95 23.84 -36.96
N ASP A 207 9.98 23.23 -35.76
CA ASP A 207 8.86 23.27 -34.82
C ASP A 207 8.73 24.67 -34.20
N LEU A 208 9.87 25.32 -33.93
CA LEU A 208 9.90 26.70 -33.42
C LEU A 208 9.36 27.67 -34.47
N ASP A 209 9.82 27.59 -35.71
CA ASP A 209 9.35 28.43 -36.82
C ASP A 209 7.85 28.25 -37.07
N HIS A 210 7.35 27.00 -37.01
CA HIS A 210 5.92 26.73 -37.11
C HIS A 210 5.12 27.40 -35.99
N CYS A 211 5.61 27.33 -34.75
CA CYS A 211 4.96 27.98 -33.61
C CYS A 211 5.00 29.52 -33.70
N ILE A 212 6.09 30.10 -34.20
CA ILE A 212 6.18 31.55 -34.45
C ILE A 212 5.12 31.96 -35.47
N ALA A 213 5.03 31.25 -36.60
CA ALA A 213 4.05 31.53 -37.64
C ALA A 213 2.61 31.39 -37.13
N ALA A 214 2.30 30.32 -36.39
CA ALA A 214 0.99 30.10 -35.80
C ALA A 214 0.60 31.21 -34.81
N THR A 215 1.52 31.61 -33.94
CA THR A 215 1.29 32.66 -32.93
C THR A 215 1.07 34.03 -33.59
N LYS A 216 1.86 34.37 -34.62
CA LYS A 216 1.67 35.61 -35.40
C LYS A 216 0.31 35.66 -36.12
N ASN A 217 -0.16 34.53 -36.64
CA ASN A 217 -1.44 34.45 -37.34
C ASN A 217 -2.64 34.53 -36.40
N GLU A 218 -2.52 34.00 -35.17
CA GLU A 218 -3.59 34.03 -34.17
C GLU A 218 -3.80 35.43 -33.56
N GLY A 219 -2.72 36.22 -33.43
CA GLY A 219 -2.78 37.59 -32.90
C GLY A 219 -3.03 37.70 -31.39
N ASP A 220 -3.31 36.59 -30.70
CA ASP A 220 -3.38 36.51 -29.24
C ASP A 220 -2.09 35.86 -28.68
N LEU A 221 -1.18 36.67 -28.15
CA LEU A 221 0.07 36.18 -27.59
C LEU A 221 -0.16 35.22 -26.41
N ILE A 222 -1.23 35.37 -25.64
CA ILE A 222 -1.49 34.46 -24.51
C ILE A 222 -2.16 33.19 -25.01
N GLY A 223 -3.12 33.33 -25.92
CA GLY A 223 -3.81 32.21 -26.54
C GLY A 223 -4.61 31.35 -25.55
N ASN A 224 -5.41 30.44 -26.10
CA ASN A 224 -6.20 29.52 -25.28
C ASN A 224 -5.35 28.42 -24.65
N GLU A 225 -4.21 28.09 -25.26
CA GLU A 225 -3.29 27.08 -24.76
C GLU A 225 -2.81 27.44 -23.34
N ILE A 226 -2.27 28.65 -23.12
CA ILE A 226 -1.78 29.07 -21.80
C ILE A 226 -2.91 29.09 -20.76
N ARG A 227 -4.09 29.59 -21.12
CA ARG A 227 -5.26 29.65 -20.21
C ARG A 227 -5.71 28.25 -19.77
N SER A 228 -5.64 27.26 -20.67
CA SER A 228 -6.01 25.87 -20.37
C SER A 228 -5.06 25.21 -19.35
N LEU A 229 -3.81 25.67 -19.26
CA LEU A 229 -2.81 25.07 -18.37
C LEU A 229 -3.12 25.29 -16.89
N LYS A 230 -3.96 26.26 -16.55
CA LYS A 230 -4.39 26.53 -15.17
C LYS A 230 -4.89 25.28 -14.46
N THR A 231 -5.69 24.46 -15.14
CA THR A 231 -6.31 23.26 -14.55
C THR A 231 -5.41 22.03 -14.61
N THR A 232 -4.43 22.03 -15.51
CA THR A 232 -3.59 20.86 -15.81
C THR A 232 -2.26 20.90 -15.06
N LEU A 233 -1.68 22.08 -14.85
CA LEU A 233 -0.38 22.26 -14.21
C LEU A 233 -0.50 22.57 -12.72
N THR A 234 0.50 22.12 -11.96
CA THR A 234 0.71 22.50 -10.56
C THR A 234 1.13 23.96 -10.44
N SER A 235 1.04 24.56 -9.24
CA SER A 235 1.53 25.94 -9.01
C SER A 235 3.01 26.07 -9.43
N ASP A 236 3.86 25.13 -9.03
CA ASP A 236 5.29 25.14 -9.39
C ASP A 236 5.50 25.10 -10.92
N GLY A 237 4.74 24.28 -11.65
CA GLY A 237 4.81 24.24 -13.11
C GLY A 237 4.43 25.57 -13.75
N ARG A 238 3.40 26.26 -13.21
CA ARG A 238 2.98 27.58 -13.69
C ARG A 238 4.02 28.66 -13.40
N LYS A 239 4.63 28.65 -12.19
CA LYS A 239 5.75 29.54 -11.86
C LYS A 239 6.92 29.34 -12.82
N MET A 240 7.26 28.08 -13.12
CA MET A 240 8.36 27.73 -14.02
C MET A 240 8.14 28.26 -15.44
N LEU A 241 6.90 28.27 -15.94
CA LEU A 241 6.58 28.89 -17.23
C LEU A 241 6.86 30.40 -17.22
N VAL A 242 6.42 31.11 -16.18
CA VAL A 242 6.68 32.56 -16.04
C VAL A 242 8.17 32.84 -15.87
N SER A 243 8.89 32.02 -15.10
CA SER A 243 10.34 32.13 -14.97
C SER A 243 11.05 31.92 -16.30
N ALA A 244 10.57 30.99 -17.13
CA ALA A 244 11.15 30.72 -18.43
C ALA A 244 10.92 31.89 -19.41
N ALA A 245 9.72 32.49 -19.42
CA ALA A 245 9.45 33.73 -20.16
C ALA A 245 10.40 34.85 -19.71
N MET A 246 10.56 35.04 -18.41
CA MET A 246 11.46 36.03 -17.85
C MET A 246 12.91 35.84 -18.32
N MET A 247 13.40 34.59 -18.37
CA MET A 247 14.76 34.30 -18.87
C MET A 247 14.96 34.70 -20.34
N VAL A 248 13.92 34.63 -21.16
CA VAL A 248 13.97 35.06 -22.57
C VAL A 248 13.99 36.58 -22.63
N LEU A 249 13.07 37.25 -21.93
CA LEU A 249 12.95 38.71 -21.95
C LEU A 249 14.19 39.40 -21.36
N CYS A 250 14.84 38.80 -20.37
CA CYS A 250 16.05 39.37 -19.77
C CYS A 250 17.35 39.14 -20.58
N ALA A 251 17.29 38.49 -21.74
CA ALA A 251 18.49 37.99 -22.41
C ALA A 251 19.43 39.11 -22.89
N ASP A 252 18.89 40.27 -23.21
CA ASP A 252 19.61 41.49 -23.59
C ASP A 252 20.05 42.35 -22.39
N GLY A 253 19.66 41.95 -21.17
CA GLY A 253 20.04 42.58 -19.91
C GLY A 253 19.22 43.81 -19.53
N LYS A 254 18.13 44.11 -20.24
CA LYS A 254 17.17 45.16 -19.86
C LYS A 254 15.78 44.58 -19.81
N ILE A 255 14.92 45.18 -18.99
CA ILE A 255 13.51 44.82 -18.96
C ILE A 255 12.71 46.10 -19.08
N GLU A 256 11.85 46.16 -20.08
CA GLU A 256 10.96 47.27 -20.33
C GLU A 256 9.62 47.10 -19.62
N ALA A 257 8.90 48.20 -19.42
CA ALA A 257 7.60 48.18 -18.76
C ALA A 257 6.57 47.30 -19.51
N GLY A 258 6.68 47.21 -20.84
CA GLY A 258 5.82 46.36 -21.67
C GLY A 258 6.03 44.87 -21.41
N GLU A 259 7.27 44.43 -21.20
CA GLU A 259 7.62 43.04 -20.91
C GLU A 259 7.14 42.61 -19.52
N ILE A 260 7.22 43.52 -18.54
CA ILE A 260 6.65 43.30 -17.21
C ILE A 260 5.12 43.15 -17.29
N ALA A 261 4.45 44.00 -18.08
CA ALA A 261 3.01 43.89 -18.30
C ALA A 261 2.64 42.56 -18.97
N PHE A 262 3.41 42.13 -19.97
CA PHE A 262 3.23 40.82 -20.60
C PHE A 262 3.36 39.66 -19.58
N LEU A 263 4.38 39.69 -18.72
CA LEU A 263 4.56 38.67 -17.68
C LEU A 263 3.40 38.65 -16.67
N GLN A 264 2.86 39.82 -16.32
CA GLN A 264 1.67 39.92 -15.47
C GLN A 264 0.46 39.28 -16.16
N ASP A 265 0.27 39.51 -17.45
CA ASP A 265 -0.85 38.93 -18.19
C ASP A 265 -0.73 37.40 -18.32
N VAL A 266 0.48 36.88 -18.57
CA VAL A 266 0.74 35.43 -18.55
C VAL A 266 0.48 34.86 -17.16
N ALA A 267 0.94 35.54 -16.10
CA ALA A 267 0.71 35.11 -14.72
C ALA A 267 -0.79 35.08 -14.37
N ASN A 268 -1.54 36.09 -14.81
CA ASN A 268 -2.99 36.16 -14.65
C ASN A 268 -3.69 35.02 -15.41
N ALA A 269 -3.28 34.73 -16.64
CA ALA A 269 -3.80 33.62 -17.43
C ALA A 269 -3.55 32.25 -16.78
N LEU A 270 -2.40 32.10 -16.13
CA LEU A 270 -2.04 30.92 -15.34
C LEU A 270 -2.63 30.94 -13.91
N ALA A 271 -3.37 31.98 -13.55
CA ALA A 271 -3.93 32.20 -12.21
C ALA A 271 -2.88 32.10 -11.09
N LEU A 272 -1.71 32.67 -11.31
CA LEU A 272 -0.72 32.91 -10.26
C LEU A 272 -1.16 34.09 -9.40
N SER A 273 -1.03 33.96 -8.09
CA SER A 273 -1.25 35.08 -7.17
C SER A 273 -0.12 36.10 -7.29
N LYS A 274 -0.38 37.34 -6.86
CA LYS A 274 0.65 38.39 -6.82
C LYS A 274 1.90 37.97 -6.04
N ALA A 275 1.72 37.28 -4.91
CA ALA A 275 2.84 36.79 -4.10
C ALA A 275 3.70 35.76 -4.84
N GLU A 276 3.08 34.84 -5.60
CA GLU A 276 3.80 33.87 -6.42
C GLU A 276 4.50 34.53 -7.61
N LEU A 277 3.91 35.56 -8.20
CA LEU A 277 4.54 36.35 -9.25
C LEU A 277 5.76 37.12 -8.71
N ASP A 278 5.61 37.80 -7.58
CA ASP A 278 6.71 38.53 -6.92
C ASP A 278 7.85 37.56 -6.54
N GLU A 279 7.54 36.35 -6.09
CA GLU A 279 8.52 35.28 -5.84
C GLU A 279 9.36 34.94 -7.08
N VAL A 280 8.71 34.85 -8.25
CA VAL A 280 9.38 34.56 -9.53
C VAL A 280 10.20 35.75 -10.03
N LEU A 281 9.70 36.98 -9.88
CA LEU A 281 10.34 38.17 -10.45
C LEU A 281 11.49 38.72 -9.59
N ASN A 282 11.37 38.64 -8.26
CA ASN A 282 12.35 39.22 -7.32
C ASN A 282 13.81 38.81 -7.57
N PRO A 283 14.12 37.53 -7.89
CA PRO A 283 15.49 37.11 -8.19
C PRO A 283 16.12 37.82 -9.41
N PHE A 284 15.30 38.29 -10.35
CA PHE A 284 15.76 38.97 -11.56
C PHE A 284 15.75 40.50 -11.40
N LEU A 285 14.81 41.04 -10.63
CA LEU A 285 14.65 42.49 -10.45
C LEU A 285 15.56 43.09 -9.37
N LYS A 286 15.99 42.32 -8.37
CA LYS A 286 16.93 42.80 -7.35
C LYS A 286 18.36 42.55 -7.83
N PRO A 287 19.14 43.60 -8.19
CA PRO A 287 20.54 43.42 -8.47
C PRO A 287 21.23 42.82 -7.23
N LYS A 288 22.22 41.95 -7.48
CA LYS A 288 23.02 41.27 -6.46
C LYS A 288 23.97 42.25 -5.76
N THR A 289 23.44 43.26 -5.07
CA THR A 289 24.23 44.32 -4.41
C THR A 289 24.67 44.01 -2.99
N GLU A 290 24.46 42.80 -2.47
CA GLU A 290 24.90 42.42 -1.11
C GLU A 290 26.01 41.34 -1.07
N ALA A 291 26.56 40.91 -2.21
CA ALA A 291 27.57 39.84 -2.24
C ALA A 291 29.03 40.31 -2.39
N ALA A 292 29.32 41.61 -2.26
CA ALA A 292 30.68 42.16 -2.41
C ALA A 292 31.09 43.09 -1.24
N GLY A 293 30.57 42.83 -0.04
CA GLY A 293 31.02 43.45 1.21
C GLY A 293 31.56 42.38 2.16
N GLY A 294 32.76 41.88 1.90
CA GLY A 294 33.48 40.92 2.73
C GLY A 294 34.95 40.87 2.33
#